data_AF-A0A060QDQ5-F1
#
_entry.id   AF-A0A060QDQ5-F1
#
_cell.length_a   1.000
_cell.length_b   1.000
_cell.length_c   1.000
_cell.angle_alpha   90.00
_cell.angle_beta   90.00
_cell.angle_gamma   90.00
#
_symmetry.space_group_name_H-M   'P 1'
#
loop_
_entity.id
_entity.type
_entity.pdbx_description
1 polymer ?
#
loop_
_entity_poly.entity_id
_entity_poly.type
_entity_poly.pdbx_seq_one_letter_code
_entity_poly.pdbx_strand_id
1 'polypeptide(L)'
;MIMTQSSFHPTKEMASAARHGLKLREKFNRGGTEAGVKRAEQLAEQKDLDESDLKSMHSFFARHKSDQKTKTHEWGSDSDPSAGYIAWLLWGGDPARDWVERKIASLDK
;
A
#
# COMPACT_ATOMS: atom_id res chain seq x y z
N MET A 1 -30.01 -9.17 2.04
CA MET A 1 -28.92 -8.86 1.10
C MET A 1 -27.79 -9.83 1.38
N ILE A 2 -27.48 -10.74 0.45
CA ILE A 2 -26.28 -11.57 0.55
C ILE A 2 -25.16 -10.70 -0.02
N MET A 3 -24.42 -10.01 0.85
CA MET A 3 -23.14 -9.42 0.45
C MET A 3 -22.21 -10.59 0.20
N THR A 4 -21.95 -10.92 -1.07
CA THR A 4 -20.87 -11.84 -1.42
C THR A 4 -19.58 -11.22 -0.89
N GLN A 5 -19.01 -11.80 0.18
CA GLN A 5 -17.67 -11.43 0.63
C GLN A 5 -16.68 -11.85 -0.45
N SER A 6 -16.40 -10.94 -1.37
CA SER A 6 -15.31 -11.10 -2.32
C SER A 6 -14.01 -10.99 -1.54
N SER A 7 -13.31 -12.11 -1.39
CA SER A 7 -11.94 -12.14 -0.88
C SER A 7 -10.96 -11.87 -2.01
N PHE A 8 -9.96 -11.03 -1.75
CA PHE A 8 -8.91 -10.68 -2.69
C PHE A 8 -7.53 -11.04 -2.14
N HIS A 9 -6.87 -12.00 -2.78
CA HIS A 9 -5.56 -12.45 -2.36
C HIS A 9 -4.43 -11.51 -2.86
N PRO A 10 -3.59 -10.94 -1.97
CA PRO A 10 -2.45 -10.10 -2.36
C PRO A 10 -1.38 -10.86 -3.15
N THR A 11 -0.69 -10.16 -4.05
CA THR A 11 0.44 -10.75 -4.80
C THR A 11 1.73 -10.76 -3.97
N LYS A 12 2.72 -11.54 -4.41
CA LYS A 12 4.03 -11.62 -3.76
C LYS A 12 4.79 -10.30 -3.83
N GLU A 13 4.62 -9.54 -4.91
CA GLU A 13 5.23 -8.24 -5.13
C GLU A 13 4.68 -7.21 -4.14
N MET A 14 3.37 -7.22 -3.89
CA MET A 14 2.74 -6.38 -2.85
C MET A 14 3.30 -6.71 -1.47
N ALA A 15 3.43 -8.00 -1.15
CA ALA A 15 3.99 -8.45 0.12
C ALA A 15 5.48 -8.06 0.27
N SER A 16 6.25 -8.12 -0.82
CA SER A 16 7.64 -7.69 -0.83
C SER A 16 7.76 -6.18 -0.58
N ALA A 17 6.94 -5.37 -1.25
CA ALA A 17 6.90 -3.93 -1.05
C ALA A 17 6.50 -3.55 0.38
N ALA A 18 5.47 -4.20 0.93
CA ALA A 18 5.03 -3.97 2.30
C ALA A 18 6.11 -4.32 3.34
N ARG A 19 6.77 -5.47 3.19
CA ARG A 19 7.93 -5.85 4.03
C ARG A 19 9.06 -4.83 3.92
N HIS A 20 9.31 -4.32 2.72
CA HIS A 20 10.32 -3.30 2.53
C HIS A 20 9.95 -1.99 3.25
N GLY A 21 8.71 -1.52 3.08
CA GLY A 21 8.19 -0.34 3.77
C GLY A 21 8.28 -0.44 5.29
N LEU A 22 7.97 -1.62 5.86
CA LEU A 22 8.10 -1.87 7.30
C LEU A 22 9.55 -1.73 7.78
N LYS A 23 10.52 -2.31 7.05
CA LYS A 23 11.95 -2.18 7.37
C LYS A 23 12.44 -0.74 7.30
N LEU A 24 12.04 0.00 6.27
CA LEU A 24 12.40 1.41 6.15
C LEU A 24 11.77 2.24 7.26
N ARG A 25 10.51 1.98 7.61
CA ARG A 25 9.83 2.65 8.72
C ARG A 25 10.53 2.39 10.04
N GLU A 26 10.93 1.14 10.31
CA GLU A 26 11.70 0.78 11.51
C GLU A 26 13.03 1.54 11.58
N LYS A 27 13.77 1.59 10.46
CA LYS A 27 15.09 2.22 10.38
C LYS A 27 15.05 3.74 10.49
N PHE A 28 14.10 4.39 9.81
CA PHE A 28 14.07 5.85 9.67
C PHE A 28 13.02 6.53 10.53
N ASN A 29 12.09 5.77 11.13
CA ASN A 29 10.97 6.26 11.92
C ASN A 29 10.13 7.34 11.19
N ARG A 30 9.82 7.10 9.92
CA ARG A 30 9.11 8.02 9.02
C ARG A 30 7.98 7.30 8.29
N GLY A 31 6.96 8.07 7.89
CA GLY A 31 5.93 7.63 6.96
C GLY A 31 4.89 6.68 7.55
N GLY A 32 3.67 6.78 7.01
CA GLY A 32 2.53 5.94 7.38
C GLY A 32 1.91 6.27 8.74
N THR A 33 0.63 5.99 8.86
CA THR A 33 -0.10 5.94 10.13
C THR A 33 -0.17 4.50 10.62
N GLU A 34 -0.72 4.26 11.81
CA GLU A 34 -0.98 2.89 12.30
C GLU A 34 -1.83 2.06 11.33
N ALA A 35 -2.78 2.69 10.63
CA ALA A 35 -3.57 2.02 9.60
C ALA A 35 -2.69 1.52 8.43
N GLY A 36 -1.72 2.33 8.01
CA GLY A 36 -0.75 1.92 6.99
C GLY A 36 0.15 0.78 7.46
N VAL A 37 0.57 0.79 8.73
CA VAL A 37 1.38 -0.29 9.32
C VAL A 37 0.59 -1.60 9.36
N LYS A 38 -0.65 -1.57 9.86
CA LYS A 38 -1.53 -2.75 9.88
C LYS A 38 -1.77 -3.31 8.48
N ARG A 39 -1.97 -2.44 7.49
CA ARG A 39 -2.10 -2.87 6.09
C ARG A 39 -0.80 -3.52 5.59
N ALA A 40 0.35 -2.96 5.92
CA ALA A 40 1.62 -3.52 5.52
C ALA A 40 1.84 -4.92 6.12
N GLU A 41 1.49 -5.13 7.39
CA GLU A 41 1.56 -6.44 8.05
C GLU A 41 0.64 -7.46 7.37
N GLN A 42 -0.62 -7.08 7.10
CA GLN A 42 -1.59 -7.92 6.36
C GLN A 42 -1.04 -8.31 4.98
N LEU A 43 -0.52 -7.34 4.22
CA LEU A 43 0.05 -7.57 2.89
C LEU A 43 1.33 -8.42 2.94
N ALA A 44 2.21 -8.18 3.92
CA ALA A 44 3.45 -8.94 4.09
C ALA A 44 3.18 -10.43 4.33
N GLU A 45 2.12 -10.75 5.07
CA GLU A 45 1.67 -12.11 5.32
C GLU A 45 0.78 -12.68 4.20
N GLN A 46 0.50 -11.90 3.16
CA GLN A 46 -0.45 -12.23 2.08
C GLN A 46 -1.81 -12.68 2.61
N LYS A 47 -2.25 -12.07 3.72
CA LYS A 47 -3.60 -12.26 4.23
C LYS A 47 -4.59 -11.65 3.24
N ASP A 48 -5.68 -12.35 3.04
CA ASP A 48 -6.76 -11.91 2.16
C ASP A 48 -7.30 -10.54 2.58
N LEU A 49 -7.69 -9.77 1.56
CA LEU A 49 -8.29 -8.44 1.69
C LEU A 49 -9.78 -8.54 1.37
N ASP A 50 -10.60 -7.76 2.06
CA ASP A 50 -11.99 -7.59 1.69
C ASP A 50 -12.20 -6.39 0.72
N GLU A 51 -13.44 -6.17 0.29
CA GLU A 51 -13.75 -5.06 -0.61
C GLU A 51 -13.50 -3.68 0.04
N SER A 52 -13.71 -3.55 1.35
CA SER A 52 -13.48 -2.31 2.08
C SER A 52 -11.98 -1.98 2.17
N ASP A 53 -11.16 -3.02 2.28
CA ASP A 53 -9.71 -2.97 2.22
C ASP A 53 -9.23 -2.46 0.86
N LEU A 54 -9.80 -2.99 -0.24
CA LEU A 54 -9.50 -2.52 -1.60
C LEU A 54 -9.87 -1.05 -1.80
N LYS A 55 -11.08 -0.65 -1.39
CA LYS A 55 -11.54 0.76 -1.48
C LYS A 55 -10.64 1.70 -0.68
N SER A 56 -10.17 1.25 0.49
CA SER A 56 -9.24 2.01 1.33
C SER A 56 -7.87 2.17 0.65
N MET A 57 -7.33 1.10 0.05
CA MET A 57 -6.09 1.17 -0.73
C MET A 57 -6.22 2.10 -1.93
N HIS A 58 -7.31 1.99 -2.69
CA HIS A 58 -7.58 2.83 -3.85
C HIS A 58 -7.59 4.31 -3.46
N SER A 59 -8.33 4.64 -2.40
CA SER A 59 -8.44 5.99 -1.87
C SER A 59 -7.10 6.52 -1.34
N PHE A 60 -6.25 5.66 -0.79
CA PHE A 60 -4.88 6.03 -0.42
C PHE A 60 -4.06 6.43 -1.65
N PHE A 61 -3.96 5.55 -2.65
CA PHE A 61 -3.13 5.80 -3.83
C PHE A 61 -3.60 7.01 -4.64
N ALA A 62 -4.91 7.22 -4.78
CA ALA A 62 -5.46 8.38 -5.48
C ALA A 62 -5.02 9.71 -4.87
N ARG A 63 -4.96 9.80 -3.53
CA ARG A 63 -4.57 11.02 -2.80
C ARG A 63 -3.07 11.27 -2.78
N HIS A 64 -2.26 10.20 -2.82
CA HIS A 64 -0.81 10.28 -2.60
C HIS A 64 0.01 10.11 -3.90
N LYS A 65 -0.65 10.06 -5.07
CA LYS A 65 0.04 9.97 -6.37
C LYS A 65 1.01 11.14 -6.62
N SER A 66 0.70 12.33 -6.09
CA SER A 66 1.54 13.53 -6.22
C SER A 66 2.72 13.58 -5.26
N ASP A 67 2.73 12.75 -4.21
CA ASP A 67 3.70 12.83 -3.10
C ASP A 67 5.11 12.35 -3.49
N GLN A 68 5.23 11.81 -4.71
CA GLN A 68 6.51 11.42 -5.30
C GLN A 68 7.45 12.62 -5.54
N LYS A 69 6.90 13.84 -5.58
CA LYS A 69 7.67 15.08 -5.77
C LYS A 69 8.04 15.70 -4.42
N THR A 70 9.11 15.19 -3.82
CA THR A 70 9.69 15.68 -2.57
C THR A 70 10.97 16.48 -2.84
N LYS A 71 11.27 17.47 -1.99
CA LYS A 71 12.46 18.34 -2.10
C LYS A 71 13.55 18.02 -1.07
N THR A 72 13.24 17.23 -0.04
CA THR A 72 14.10 17.06 1.15
C THR A 72 14.62 15.64 1.34
N HIS A 73 13.82 14.65 0.97
CA HIS A 73 14.17 13.23 1.02
C HIS A 73 13.81 12.58 -0.30
N GLU A 74 14.40 11.43 -0.60
CA GLU A 74 14.34 10.83 -1.93
C GLU A 74 13.19 9.81 -2.04
N TRP A 75 12.50 9.81 -3.17
CA TRP A 75 11.58 8.73 -3.52
C TRP A 75 12.38 7.55 -4.08
N GLY A 76 12.11 6.33 -3.64
CA GLY A 76 12.85 5.15 -4.13
C GLY A 76 14.21 4.90 -3.48
N SER A 77 14.57 5.63 -2.43
CA SER A 77 15.86 5.49 -1.74
C SER A 77 15.78 4.61 -0.50
N ASP A 78 16.73 3.68 -0.34
CA ASP A 78 16.86 2.84 0.86
C ASP A 78 17.75 3.47 1.94
N SER A 79 18.46 4.54 1.59
CA SER A 79 19.40 5.25 2.48
C SER A 79 18.85 6.56 3.02
N ASP A 80 17.98 7.25 2.28
CA ASP A 80 17.24 8.42 2.76
C ASP A 80 15.83 8.49 2.13
N PRO A 81 14.96 7.53 2.46
CA PRO A 81 13.59 7.51 1.96
C PRO A 81 12.79 8.71 2.50
N SER A 82 11.96 9.26 1.62
CA SER A 82 10.90 10.18 2.02
C SER A 82 9.79 9.46 2.80
N ALA A 83 9.10 10.21 3.66
CA ALA A 83 7.93 9.70 4.40
C ALA A 83 6.81 9.24 3.45
N GLY A 84 6.64 9.91 2.31
CA GLY A 84 5.70 9.52 1.26
C GLY A 84 6.05 8.18 0.63
N TYR A 85 7.33 7.94 0.33
CA TYR A 85 7.78 6.66 -0.23
C TYR A 85 7.59 5.50 0.75
N ILE A 86 7.91 5.70 2.03
CA ILE A 86 7.67 4.68 3.06
C ILE A 86 6.18 4.38 3.16
N ALA A 87 5.33 5.41 3.26
CA ALA A 87 3.88 5.23 3.29
C ALA A 87 3.39 4.46 2.05
N TRP A 88 3.88 4.81 0.86
CA TRP A 88 3.54 4.13 -0.39
C TRP A 88 3.86 2.63 -0.35
N LEU A 89 5.05 2.28 0.14
CA LEU A 89 5.46 0.89 0.29
C LEU A 89 4.63 0.13 1.33
N LEU A 90 4.27 0.77 2.45
CA LEU A 90 3.39 0.15 3.47
C LEU A 90 2.04 -0.26 2.89
N TRP A 91 1.53 0.48 1.91
CA TRP A 91 0.29 0.13 1.20
C TRP A 91 0.51 -0.85 0.03
N GLY A 92 1.72 -1.38 -0.14
CA GLY A 92 2.08 -2.41 -1.12
C GLY A 92 2.68 -1.87 -2.42
N GLY A 93 3.02 -0.58 -2.46
CA GLY A 93 3.76 0.04 -3.57
C GLY A 93 2.99 0.09 -4.89
N ASP A 94 3.73 0.31 -5.98
CA ASP A 94 3.16 0.31 -7.34
C ASP A 94 2.43 -1.00 -7.70
N PRO A 95 2.91 -2.21 -7.29
CA PRO A 95 2.16 -3.44 -7.53
C PRO A 95 0.75 -3.39 -6.94
N ALA A 96 0.60 -2.87 -5.72
CA ALA A 96 -0.70 -2.74 -5.07
C ALA A 96 -1.56 -1.66 -5.73
N ARG A 97 -0.97 -0.50 -6.08
CA ARG A 97 -1.70 0.57 -6.81
C ARG A 97 -2.35 0.01 -8.07
N ASP A 98 -1.56 -0.62 -8.93
CA ASP A 98 -2.02 -1.08 -10.23
C ASP A 98 -3.00 -2.25 -10.10
N TRP A 99 -2.79 -3.10 -9.10
CA TRP A 99 -3.69 -4.21 -8.82
C TRP A 99 -5.06 -3.72 -8.33
N VAL A 100 -5.10 -2.79 -7.37
CA VAL A 100 -6.35 -2.25 -6.83
C VAL A 100 -7.14 -1.50 -7.89
N GLU A 101 -6.48 -0.66 -8.70
CA GLU A 101 -7.12 0.04 -9.83
C GLU A 101 -7.89 -0.93 -10.73
N ARG A 102 -7.26 -2.04 -11.13
CA ARG A 102 -7.90 -3.07 -11.97
C ARG A 102 -9.07 -3.77 -11.27
N LYS A 103 -8.96 -4.03 -9.97
CA LYS A 103 -10.00 -4.71 -9.20
C LYS A 103 -11.23 -3.80 -9.00
N ILE A 104 -11.03 -2.53 -8.64
CA ILE A 104 -12.13 -1.55 -8.50
C ILE A 104 -12.85 -1.36 -9.84
N ALA A 105 -12.11 -1.16 -10.94
CA ALA A 105 -12.71 -1.03 -12.27
C ALA A 105 -13.52 -2.27 -12.73
N SER A 106 -13.29 -3.43 -12.11
CA SER A 106 -14.06 -4.67 -12.37
C SER A 106 -15.28 -4.83 -11.46
N LEU A 107 -15.35 -4.11 -10.33
CA LEU A 107 -16.50 -4.12 -9.41
C LEU A 107 -17.59 -3.14 -9.82
N ASP A 108 -17.22 -2.06 -10.53
CA ASP A 108 -18.15 -1.05 -11.02
C ASP A 108 -18.84 -1.43 -12.34
N LYS A 109 -18.61 -2.65 -12.85
CA LYS A 109 -19.21 -3.20 -14.08
C LYS A 109 -20.18 -4.33 -13.76
#